data_AF-A0A246J2S9-F1
#
_entry.id   AF-A0A246J2S9-F1
#
_cell.length_a   1.000
_cell.length_b   1.000
_cell.length_c   1.000
_cell.angle_alpha   90.00
_cell.angle_beta   90.00
_cell.angle_gamma   90.00
#
_symmetry.space_group_name_H-M   'P 1'
#
loop_
_entity.id
_entity.type
_entity.pdbx_description
1 polymer ?
#
loop_
_entity_poly.entity_id
_entity_poly.type
_entity_poly.pdbx_seq_one_letter_code
_entity_poly.pdbx_strand_id
1 'polypeptide(L)'
;MKRKLTEDDVLAAVWGGAILGGGGGGFAEDGERMAQLALQLGTPELWTVDEFNQDDLTATVAYVGAPGAPDFEVLPAHFVRALELLRGLLPTGLKLMGLHTNENGAETTVNGWVQSAQLGLPVLDLACNGRAHPSSLMGALGLHRQDDYVSLQAFAGGAPSRYVEGTVRGRLDGASSVIRHASVAAGGAVAVARNPVTIGFASRNGAPGAISHAIKLGRAYLDGGLDAVSSLLKGSIVAEGVVTEYRCEQVAGLDVGVVGLDDSQKTSLPLINEYMLLERNGRRVAAFPDLITTFSEDGKPVPSARVRLGDRIRVLHAPASSLLLSRTMFMPELYAPLEASLGEPFHFQTR
;
A
#
# COMPACT_ATOMS: atom_id res chain seq x y z
N MET A 1 7.60 21.17 -4.49
CA MET A 1 6.36 21.95 -4.67
C MET A 1 5.31 21.54 -3.66
N LYS A 2 4.92 22.48 -2.79
CA LYS A 2 3.76 22.36 -1.89
C LYS A 2 2.46 22.51 -2.68
N ARG A 3 1.46 21.67 -2.39
CA ARG A 3 0.12 21.76 -2.99
C ARG A 3 -0.96 21.42 -1.98
N LYS A 4 -2.10 22.08 -2.09
CA LYS A 4 -3.32 21.70 -1.39
C LYS A 4 -3.99 20.57 -2.18
N LEU A 5 -4.47 19.56 -1.47
CA LEU A 5 -5.23 18.47 -2.09
C LEU A 5 -6.68 18.92 -2.28
N THR A 6 -7.26 18.53 -3.41
CA THR A 6 -8.60 18.92 -3.87
C THR A 6 -9.47 17.70 -4.13
N GLU A 7 -10.76 17.91 -4.39
CA GLU A 7 -11.68 16.81 -4.74
C GLU A 7 -11.21 16.06 -6.00
N ASP A 8 -10.72 16.77 -7.02
CA ASP A 8 -10.16 16.16 -8.23
C ASP A 8 -8.94 15.28 -7.92
N ASP A 9 -8.18 15.63 -6.88
CA ASP A 9 -7.04 14.85 -6.43
C ASP A 9 -7.44 13.59 -5.68
N VAL A 10 -8.62 13.56 -5.04
CA VAL A 10 -9.13 12.37 -4.36
C VAL A 10 -9.33 11.25 -5.37
N LEU A 11 -10.14 11.49 -6.40
CA LEU A 11 -10.43 10.47 -7.40
C LEU A 11 -9.15 10.02 -8.10
N ALA A 12 -8.31 10.97 -8.51
CA ALA A 12 -7.04 10.66 -9.14
C ALA A 12 -6.09 9.85 -8.24
N ALA A 13 -5.94 10.22 -6.96
CA ALA A 13 -5.09 9.49 -6.03
C ALA A 13 -5.60 8.06 -5.81
N VAL A 14 -6.91 7.89 -5.61
CA VAL A 14 -7.51 6.58 -5.31
C VAL A 14 -7.47 5.65 -6.51
N TRP A 15 -7.87 6.12 -7.70
CA TRP A 15 -7.86 5.27 -8.90
C TRP A 15 -6.45 4.94 -9.38
N GLY A 16 -5.53 5.92 -9.33
CA GLY A 16 -4.13 5.66 -9.59
C GLY A 16 -3.50 4.71 -8.56
N GLY A 17 -3.87 4.87 -7.30
CA GLY A 17 -3.53 3.96 -6.21
C GLY A 17 -4.05 2.54 -6.46
N ALA A 18 -5.30 2.38 -6.87
CA ALA A 18 -5.91 1.08 -7.18
C ALA A 18 -5.18 0.33 -8.29
N ILE A 19 -4.74 1.06 -9.33
CA ILE A 19 -3.92 0.49 -10.42
C ILE A 19 -2.54 0.07 -9.90
N LEU A 20 -1.86 0.95 -9.13
CA LEU A 20 -0.55 0.66 -8.54
C LEU A 20 -0.62 -0.40 -7.43
N GLY A 21 -1.81 -0.67 -6.90
CA GLY A 21 -2.05 -1.73 -5.92
C GLY A 21 -1.81 -3.13 -6.48
N GLY A 22 -1.93 -3.34 -7.78
CA GLY A 22 -1.65 -4.63 -8.41
C GLY A 22 -2.45 -5.78 -7.79
N GLY A 23 -3.71 -5.54 -7.46
CA GLY A 23 -4.61 -6.49 -6.78
C GLY A 23 -4.81 -6.23 -5.29
N GLY A 24 -3.92 -5.48 -4.62
CA GLY A 24 -4.04 -5.15 -3.20
C GLY A 24 -4.14 -3.65 -2.92
N GLY A 25 -3.77 -3.24 -1.69
CA GLY A 25 -3.78 -1.82 -1.29
C GLY A 25 -5.14 -1.23 -0.92
N GLY A 26 -6.16 -2.06 -0.71
CA GLY A 26 -7.50 -1.69 -0.26
C GLY A 26 -8.52 -1.49 -1.39
N PHE A 27 -9.68 -0.92 -1.04
CA PHE A 27 -10.81 -0.70 -1.93
C PHE A 27 -10.99 0.78 -2.31
N ALA A 28 -11.35 1.04 -3.57
CA ALA A 28 -11.54 2.40 -4.06
C ALA A 28 -12.61 3.17 -3.29
N GLU A 29 -13.71 2.52 -2.94
CA GLU A 29 -14.81 3.21 -2.24
C GLU A 29 -14.39 3.64 -0.82
N ASP A 30 -13.56 2.85 -0.15
CA ASP A 30 -13.03 3.18 1.18
C ASP A 30 -11.96 4.27 1.11
N GLY A 31 -11.09 4.22 0.11
CA GLY A 31 -10.10 5.27 -0.16
C GLY A 31 -10.76 6.62 -0.46
N GLU A 32 -11.76 6.63 -1.35
CA GLU A 32 -12.53 7.83 -1.69
C GLU A 32 -13.24 8.39 -0.45
N ARG A 33 -13.92 7.54 0.32
CA ARG A 33 -14.61 7.94 1.55
C ARG A 33 -13.66 8.58 2.57
N MET A 34 -12.49 7.98 2.79
CA MET A 34 -11.49 8.50 3.73
C MET A 34 -10.87 9.82 3.27
N ALA A 35 -10.58 9.94 1.97
CA ALA A 35 -9.98 11.15 1.41
C ALA A 35 -10.97 12.32 1.32
N GLN A 36 -12.22 12.06 0.93
CA GLN A 36 -13.31 13.05 0.98
C GLN A 36 -13.53 13.55 2.40
N LEU A 37 -13.54 12.64 3.38
CA LEU A 37 -13.64 13.03 4.78
C LEU A 37 -12.47 13.94 5.19
N ALA A 38 -11.23 13.64 4.77
CA ALA A 38 -10.09 14.52 5.06
C ALA A 38 -10.30 15.94 4.52
N LEU A 39 -10.88 16.11 3.33
CA LEU A 39 -11.22 17.42 2.76
C LEU A 39 -12.35 18.13 3.52
N GLN A 40 -13.30 17.39 4.08
CA GLN A 40 -14.36 17.97 4.92
C GLN A 40 -13.83 18.42 6.29
N LEU A 41 -12.83 17.70 6.81
CA LEU A 41 -12.21 17.97 8.10
C LEU A 41 -11.17 19.10 8.07
N GLY A 42 -10.64 19.46 6.90
CA GLY A 42 -9.63 20.49 6.75
C GLY A 42 -9.01 20.51 5.34
N THR A 43 -7.82 21.09 5.22
CA THR A 43 -7.11 21.15 3.93
C THR A 43 -5.81 20.36 4.03
N PRO A 44 -5.80 19.07 3.71
CA PRO A 44 -4.57 18.29 3.68
C PRO A 44 -3.64 18.82 2.59
N GLU A 45 -2.36 18.92 2.91
CA GLU A 45 -1.34 19.44 2.02
C GLU A 45 -0.35 18.34 1.64
N LEU A 46 0.06 18.30 0.38
CA LEU A 46 1.08 17.40 -0.14
C LEU A 46 2.34 18.20 -0.47
N TRP A 47 3.45 17.86 0.17
CA TRP A 47 4.74 18.55 0.03
C TRP A 47 5.79 17.57 -0.47
N THR A 48 6.61 17.99 -1.43
CA THR A 48 7.72 17.17 -1.91
C THR A 48 8.87 17.13 -0.90
N VAL A 49 9.74 16.13 -1.02
CA VAL A 49 10.84 15.90 -0.05
C VAL A 49 11.83 17.06 0.07
N ASP A 50 12.00 17.87 -0.97
CA ASP A 50 12.87 19.05 -1.03
C ASP A 50 12.29 20.29 -0.33
N GLU A 51 11.03 20.24 0.11
CA GLU A 51 10.40 21.32 0.88
C GLU A 51 10.71 21.25 2.39
N PHE A 52 11.46 20.23 2.82
CA PHE A 52 11.82 19.97 4.20
C PHE A 52 13.34 19.94 4.40
N ASN A 53 13.80 20.12 5.64
CA ASN A 53 15.18 19.82 5.97
C ASN A 53 15.40 18.31 6.00
N GLN A 54 16.58 17.85 5.60
CA GLN A 54 16.87 16.41 5.58
C GLN A 54 16.84 15.77 6.97
N ASP A 55 17.09 16.54 8.02
CA ASP A 55 17.11 16.08 9.41
C ASP A 55 15.72 16.21 10.10
N ASP A 56 14.75 16.83 9.44
CA ASP A 56 13.37 16.84 9.92
C ASP A 56 12.82 15.41 10.01
N LEU A 57 11.97 15.14 10.99
CA LEU A 57 11.40 13.81 11.16
C LEU A 57 10.08 13.63 10.40
N THR A 58 9.91 12.45 9.85
CA THR A 58 8.64 11.94 9.32
C THR A 58 8.32 10.58 9.92
N ALA A 59 7.07 10.15 9.85
CA ALA A 59 6.63 8.83 10.29
C ALA A 59 5.70 8.19 9.26
N THR A 60 5.75 6.86 9.18
CA THR A 60 4.81 6.10 8.35
C THR A 60 3.46 6.02 9.06
N VAL A 61 2.39 6.33 8.35
CA VAL A 61 1.02 6.14 8.83
C VAL A 61 0.27 5.17 7.90
N ALA A 62 -0.47 4.25 8.51
CA ALA A 62 -1.22 3.21 7.84
C ALA A 62 -2.29 2.63 8.78
N TYR A 63 -2.96 1.56 8.37
CA TYR A 63 -3.64 0.65 9.30
C TYR A 63 -3.07 -0.77 9.14
N VAL A 64 -3.28 -1.60 10.15
CA VAL A 64 -2.90 -3.01 10.16
C VAL A 64 -4.14 -3.81 10.55
N GLY A 65 -4.49 -4.81 9.75
CA GLY A 65 -5.63 -5.67 10.02
C GLY A 65 -6.00 -6.55 8.84
N ALA A 66 -7.09 -7.30 9.01
CA ALA A 66 -7.70 -8.11 7.95
C ALA A 66 -8.99 -7.40 7.48
N PRO A 67 -9.07 -6.92 6.23
CA PRO A 67 -10.27 -6.25 5.71
C PRO A 67 -11.54 -7.12 5.76
N GLY A 68 -11.40 -8.45 5.72
CA GLY A 68 -12.51 -9.40 5.83
C GLY A 68 -12.96 -9.74 7.25
N ALA A 69 -12.42 -9.09 8.29
CA ALA A 69 -12.81 -9.35 9.67
C ALA A 69 -14.25 -8.85 9.96
N PRO A 70 -15.08 -9.64 10.68
CA PRO A 70 -16.49 -9.32 10.87
C PRO A 70 -16.73 -8.08 11.75
N ASP A 71 -15.81 -7.78 12.67
CA ASP A 71 -15.89 -6.66 13.61
C ASP A 71 -14.86 -5.56 13.23
N PHE A 72 -14.54 -5.41 11.92
CA PHE A 72 -13.59 -4.41 11.43
C PHE A 72 -14.08 -2.99 11.74
N GLU A 73 -13.33 -2.26 12.58
CA GLU A 73 -13.62 -0.85 12.86
C GLU A 73 -12.35 -0.02 13.08
N VAL A 74 -12.01 0.82 12.10
CA VAL A 74 -10.98 1.84 12.22
C VAL A 74 -11.58 3.19 11.83
N LEU A 75 -11.68 4.08 12.80
CA LEU A 75 -12.25 5.41 12.63
C LEU A 75 -11.15 6.45 12.36
N PRO A 76 -11.49 7.58 11.71
CA PRO A 76 -10.59 8.73 11.52
C PRO A 76 -9.90 9.18 12.82
N ALA A 77 -10.62 9.17 13.94
CA ALA A 77 -10.08 9.51 15.25
C ALA A 77 -8.96 8.55 15.71
N HIS A 78 -9.00 7.28 15.31
CA HIS A 78 -7.98 6.28 15.64
C HIS A 78 -6.65 6.60 14.95
N PHE A 79 -6.70 7.09 13.70
CA PHE A 79 -5.51 7.55 12.96
C PHE A 79 -4.84 8.76 13.62
N VAL A 80 -5.64 9.72 14.09
CA VAL A 80 -5.15 10.87 14.86
C VAL A 80 -4.55 10.39 16.18
N ARG A 81 -5.25 9.51 16.90
CA ARG A 81 -4.81 9.00 18.20
C ARG A 81 -3.50 8.23 18.13
N ALA A 82 -3.33 7.34 17.15
CA ALA A 82 -2.08 6.61 16.94
C ALA A 82 -0.90 7.58 16.72
N LEU A 83 -1.11 8.66 15.99
CA LEU A 83 -0.08 9.68 15.74
C LEU A 83 0.25 10.52 16.99
N GLU A 84 -0.75 10.86 17.81
CA GLU A 84 -0.52 11.51 19.11
C GLU A 84 0.31 10.64 20.05
N LEU A 85 -0.03 9.35 20.15
CA LEU A 85 0.72 8.38 20.94
C LEU A 85 2.17 8.26 20.44
N LEU A 86 2.38 8.19 19.13
CA LEU A 86 3.73 8.17 18.55
C LEU A 86 4.53 9.44 18.89
N ARG A 87 3.90 10.62 18.79
CA ARG A 87 4.54 11.90 19.17
C ARG A 87 4.98 11.90 20.63
N GLY A 88 4.22 11.25 21.52
CA GLY A 88 4.59 11.07 22.92
C GLY A 88 5.82 10.17 23.16
N LEU A 89 6.18 9.31 22.19
CA LEU A 89 7.39 8.48 22.26
C LEU A 89 8.65 9.21 21.76
N LEU A 90 8.50 10.37 21.11
CA LEU A 90 9.64 11.09 20.58
C LEU A 90 10.49 11.69 21.71
N PRO A 91 11.83 11.67 21.56
CA PRO A 91 12.71 12.39 22.47
C PRO A 91 12.31 13.87 22.60
N THR A 92 12.49 14.44 23.79
CA THR A 92 12.18 15.85 24.05
C THR A 92 12.87 16.77 23.04
N GLY A 93 12.10 17.69 22.45
CA GLY A 93 12.59 18.64 21.46
C GLY A 93 12.47 18.16 20.01
N LEU A 94 12.28 16.86 19.76
CA LEU A 94 12.03 16.33 18.42
C LEU A 94 10.54 16.37 18.08
N LYS A 95 10.22 16.69 16.83
CA LYS A 95 8.86 16.77 16.31
C LYS A 95 8.79 16.19 14.91
N LEU A 96 7.65 15.59 14.57
CA LEU A 96 7.33 15.23 13.20
C LEU A 96 6.99 16.49 12.42
N MET A 97 7.62 16.66 11.27
CA MET A 97 7.38 17.77 10.35
C MET A 97 6.49 17.37 9.18
N GLY A 98 6.33 16.06 8.91
CA GLY A 98 5.40 15.55 7.92
C GLY A 98 5.13 14.05 8.08
N LEU A 99 4.13 13.53 7.37
CA LEU A 99 3.73 12.12 7.42
C LEU A 99 3.86 11.49 6.03
N HIS A 100 4.19 10.21 5.95
CA HIS A 100 4.21 9.49 4.67
C HIS A 100 3.40 8.20 4.75
N THR A 101 2.92 7.72 3.61
CA THR A 101 2.18 6.45 3.54
C THR A 101 3.13 5.25 3.47
N ASN A 102 2.64 4.06 3.81
CA ASN A 102 3.38 2.82 3.63
C ASN A 102 3.52 2.45 2.14
N GLU A 103 2.49 2.65 1.32
CA GLU A 103 2.50 2.23 -0.09
C GLU A 103 1.45 2.97 -0.91
N ASN A 104 1.50 2.85 -2.24
CA ASN A 104 0.38 3.21 -3.09
C ASN A 104 -0.58 2.04 -3.27
N GLY A 105 -1.85 2.35 -3.08
CA GLY A 105 -3.02 1.47 -3.14
C GLY A 105 -4.28 2.32 -3.10
N ALA A 106 -5.44 1.73 -3.35
CA ALA A 106 -6.69 2.49 -3.38
C ALA A 106 -6.96 3.23 -2.06
N GLU A 107 -6.77 2.55 -0.92
CA GLU A 107 -6.86 3.14 0.41
C GLU A 107 -5.52 3.71 0.88
N THR A 108 -4.44 3.00 0.59
CA THR A 108 -3.14 3.34 1.20
C THR A 108 -2.52 4.60 0.63
N THR A 109 -2.82 5.00 -0.61
CA THR A 109 -2.33 6.27 -1.18
C THR A 109 -2.79 7.49 -0.35
N VAL A 110 -3.97 7.40 0.27
CA VAL A 110 -4.59 8.51 1.02
C VAL A 110 -4.32 8.43 2.53
N ASN A 111 -3.51 7.47 2.98
CA ASN A 111 -3.05 7.41 4.36
C ASN A 111 -2.33 8.72 4.72
N GLY A 112 -2.66 9.28 5.89
CA GLY A 112 -2.09 10.53 6.38
C GLY A 112 -2.92 11.77 6.05
N TRP A 113 -3.88 11.70 5.12
CA TRP A 113 -4.68 12.85 4.72
C TRP A 113 -5.58 13.34 5.87
N VAL A 114 -6.23 12.42 6.58
CA VAL A 114 -7.03 12.77 7.78
C VAL A 114 -6.17 13.43 8.85
N GLN A 115 -5.01 12.85 9.16
CA GLN A 115 -4.09 13.42 10.14
C GLN A 115 -3.56 14.79 9.69
N SER A 116 -3.32 14.95 8.40
CA SER A 116 -2.88 16.21 7.81
C SER A 116 -3.93 17.29 7.97
N ALA A 117 -5.17 17.00 7.60
CA ALA A 117 -6.30 17.91 7.73
C ALA A 117 -6.58 18.33 9.18
N GLN A 118 -6.49 17.38 10.12
CA GLN A 118 -6.83 17.62 11.53
C GLN A 118 -5.70 18.24 12.36
N LEU A 119 -4.43 17.88 12.07
CA LEU A 119 -3.29 18.27 12.90
C LEU A 119 -2.36 19.30 12.22
N GLY A 120 -2.65 19.69 10.98
CA GLY A 120 -1.85 20.64 10.22
C GLY A 120 -0.45 20.16 9.83
N LEU A 121 -0.19 18.85 9.89
CA LEU A 121 1.05 18.28 9.37
C LEU A 121 0.91 18.02 7.87
N PRO A 122 1.85 18.45 7.01
CA PRO A 122 1.81 18.08 5.61
C PRO A 122 2.03 16.58 5.41
N VAL A 123 1.38 16.03 4.40
CA VAL A 123 1.73 14.74 3.81
C VAL A 123 2.98 14.95 2.96
N LEU A 124 4.03 14.20 3.25
CA LEU A 124 5.22 14.09 2.44
C LEU A 124 4.85 13.27 1.20
N ASP A 125 5.16 13.78 0.00
CA ASP A 125 5.00 13.07 -1.27
C ASP A 125 6.03 11.95 -1.37
N LEU A 126 5.76 10.90 -0.61
CA LEU A 126 6.61 9.76 -0.39
C LEU A 126 5.73 8.60 0.10
N ALA A 127 6.03 7.41 -0.40
CA ALA A 127 5.55 6.17 0.17
C ALA A 127 6.76 5.31 0.58
N CYS A 128 6.60 4.38 1.52
CA CYS A 128 7.65 3.37 1.71
C CYS A 128 7.84 2.52 0.45
N ASN A 129 6.82 2.44 -0.41
CA ASN A 129 6.91 1.86 -1.75
C ASN A 129 5.90 2.51 -2.72
N GLY A 130 6.26 2.69 -4.00
CA GLY A 130 5.35 3.28 -4.99
C GLY A 130 4.28 2.33 -5.55
N ARG A 131 4.24 1.08 -5.09
CA ARG A 131 3.15 0.10 -5.32
C ARG A 131 2.84 -0.67 -4.03
N ALA A 132 1.70 -1.36 -3.99
CA ALA A 132 1.36 -2.21 -2.84
C ALA A 132 2.23 -3.47 -2.77
N HIS A 133 2.36 -4.00 -1.55
CA HIS A 133 3.16 -5.17 -1.24
C HIS A 133 2.57 -6.01 -0.07
N PRO A 134 2.85 -7.32 -0.01
CA PRO A 134 2.21 -8.20 0.98
C PRO A 134 2.83 -8.14 2.38
N SER A 135 4.07 -7.66 2.50
CA SER A 135 4.84 -7.74 3.75
C SER A 135 5.06 -6.37 4.39
N SER A 136 4.83 -6.29 5.71
CA SER A 136 5.14 -5.07 6.48
C SER A 136 6.63 -4.70 6.45
N LEU A 137 7.53 -5.67 6.24
CA LEU A 137 8.97 -5.41 6.11
C LEU A 137 9.33 -4.74 4.77
N MET A 138 8.56 -5.03 3.71
CA MET A 138 8.68 -4.33 2.43
C MET A 138 8.29 -2.86 2.56
N GLY A 139 7.32 -2.55 3.42
CA GLY A 139 6.88 -1.19 3.76
C GLY A 139 7.64 -0.52 4.90
N ALA A 140 8.86 -0.96 5.19
CA ALA A 140 9.64 -0.49 6.36
C ALA A 140 10.96 0.21 6.00
N LEU A 141 11.11 0.73 4.77
CA LEU A 141 12.27 1.56 4.37
C LEU A 141 13.65 0.90 4.60
N GLY A 142 13.72 -0.43 4.61
CA GLY A 142 14.96 -1.16 4.89
C GLY A 142 15.43 -1.11 6.36
N LEU A 143 14.60 -0.62 7.28
CA LEU A 143 14.93 -0.48 8.70
C LEU A 143 15.27 -1.82 9.38
N HIS A 144 14.82 -2.95 8.83
CA HIS A 144 15.15 -4.29 9.35
C HIS A 144 16.64 -4.64 9.23
N ARG A 145 17.40 -3.94 8.36
CA ARG A 145 18.86 -4.10 8.22
C ARG A 145 19.68 -3.15 9.08
N GLN A 146 19.03 -2.28 9.85
CA GLN A 146 19.72 -1.37 10.78
C GLN A 146 19.83 -2.10 12.12
N ASP A 147 21.00 -2.63 12.45
CA ASP A 147 21.21 -3.50 13.62
C ASP A 147 20.77 -2.84 14.93
N ASP A 148 21.05 -1.55 15.09
CA ASP A 148 20.72 -0.76 16.28
C ASP A 148 19.36 -0.05 16.19
N TYR A 149 18.59 -0.28 15.13
CA TYR A 149 17.31 0.39 14.98
C TYR A 149 16.26 -0.17 15.95
N VAL A 150 15.76 0.73 16.78
CA VAL A 150 14.64 0.46 17.68
C VAL A 150 13.37 1.03 17.08
N SER A 151 12.47 0.13 16.67
CA SER A 151 11.16 0.49 16.14
C SER A 151 10.31 1.10 17.25
N LEU A 152 9.74 2.27 16.96
CA LEU A 152 8.70 2.93 17.75
C LEU A 152 7.40 2.86 16.95
N GLN A 153 6.38 2.23 17.52
CA GLN A 153 5.07 2.11 16.88
C GLN A 153 3.99 2.48 17.88
N ALA A 154 2.91 3.06 17.39
CA ALA A 154 1.72 3.35 18.14
C ALA A 154 0.48 2.93 17.34
N PHE A 155 -0.56 2.54 18.04
CA PHE A 155 -1.80 2.07 17.43
C PHE A 155 -3.03 2.47 18.24
N ALA A 156 -4.16 2.54 17.55
CA ALA A 156 -5.49 2.68 18.15
C ALA A 156 -6.53 2.04 17.21
N GLY A 157 -7.56 1.40 17.75
CA GLY A 157 -8.63 0.84 16.94
C GLY A 157 -9.65 0.01 17.71
N GLY A 158 -10.65 -0.45 16.97
CA GLY A 158 -11.75 -1.26 17.49
C GLY A 158 -12.95 -0.44 17.95
N ALA A 159 -14.11 -1.11 17.95
CA ALA A 159 -15.35 -0.55 18.47
C ALA A 159 -15.25 -0.24 19.98
N PRO A 160 -16.12 0.60 20.57
CA PRO A 160 -16.03 0.99 21.98
C PRO A 160 -15.92 -0.18 22.99
N SER A 161 -16.52 -1.34 22.68
CA SER A 161 -16.45 -2.55 23.52
C SER A 161 -15.15 -3.35 23.40
N ARG A 162 -14.36 -3.12 22.34
CA ARG A 162 -13.09 -3.79 22.03
C ARG A 162 -11.96 -2.80 21.77
N TYR A 163 -12.13 -1.54 22.17
CA TYR A 163 -11.17 -0.48 21.89
C TYR A 163 -9.82 -0.83 22.52
N VAL A 164 -8.77 -0.79 21.69
CA VAL A 164 -7.39 -0.94 22.15
C VAL A 164 -6.53 0.16 21.57
N GLU A 165 -5.65 0.70 22.40
CA GLU A 165 -4.60 1.60 21.99
C GLU A 165 -3.31 1.28 22.74
N GLY A 166 -2.18 1.67 22.17
CA GLY A 166 -0.91 1.46 22.85
C GLY A 166 0.29 1.89 22.04
N THR A 167 1.43 1.77 22.70
CA THR A 167 2.74 2.05 22.13
C THR A 167 3.65 0.85 22.31
N VAL A 168 4.48 0.58 21.30
CA VAL A 168 5.43 -0.54 21.30
C VAL A 168 6.80 -0.02 20.93
N ARG A 169 7.81 -0.45 21.70
CA ARG A 169 9.23 -0.20 21.43
C ARG A 169 9.96 -1.55 21.37
N GLY A 170 10.72 -1.80 20.30
CA GLY A 170 11.49 -3.02 20.18
C GLY A 170 12.10 -3.23 18.80
N ARG A 171 12.53 -4.47 18.51
CA ARG A 171 12.90 -4.85 17.15
C ARG A 171 11.71 -4.73 16.21
N LEU A 172 11.95 -4.41 14.94
CA LEU A 172 10.90 -4.10 13.96
C LEU A 172 9.88 -5.23 13.79
N ASP A 173 10.35 -6.47 13.67
CA ASP A 173 9.54 -7.68 13.54
C ASP A 173 8.69 -7.94 14.80
N GLY A 174 9.31 -7.89 15.97
CA GLY A 174 8.63 -8.06 17.26
C GLY A 174 7.57 -6.99 17.50
N ALA A 175 7.89 -5.72 17.24
CA ALA A 175 6.93 -4.62 17.35
C ALA A 175 5.76 -4.81 16.39
N SER A 176 6.02 -5.14 15.12
CA SER A 176 4.96 -5.39 14.13
C SER A 176 4.07 -6.58 14.50
N SER A 177 4.63 -7.61 15.13
CA SER A 177 3.87 -8.76 15.65
C SER A 177 2.91 -8.34 16.76
N VAL A 178 3.33 -7.49 17.70
CA VAL A 178 2.44 -6.97 18.77
C VAL A 178 1.27 -6.18 18.17
N ILE A 179 1.53 -5.30 17.19
CA ILE A 179 0.47 -4.55 16.51
C ILE A 179 -0.52 -5.48 15.81
N ARG A 180 -0.04 -6.54 15.16
CA ARG A 180 -0.91 -7.53 14.52
C ARG A 180 -1.82 -8.22 15.55
N HIS A 181 -1.30 -8.62 16.71
CA HIS A 181 -2.14 -9.18 17.77
C HIS A 181 -3.15 -8.15 18.32
N ALA A 182 -2.74 -6.89 18.45
CA ALA A 182 -3.66 -5.82 18.83
C ALA A 182 -4.80 -5.63 17.82
N SER A 183 -4.52 -5.75 16.51
CA SER A 183 -5.55 -5.70 15.47
C SER A 183 -6.62 -6.78 15.63
N VAL A 184 -6.21 -8.00 16.01
CA VAL A 184 -7.14 -9.10 16.30
C VAL A 184 -7.97 -8.79 17.55
N ALA A 185 -7.33 -8.30 18.62
CA ALA A 185 -8.03 -7.92 19.85
C ALA A 185 -9.05 -6.78 19.61
N ALA A 186 -8.74 -5.86 18.69
CA ALA A 186 -9.59 -4.75 18.28
C ALA A 186 -10.83 -5.18 17.46
N GLY A 187 -10.92 -6.44 17.03
CA GLY A 187 -12.00 -6.94 16.18
C GLY A 187 -11.65 -7.02 14.69
N GLY A 188 -10.42 -6.66 14.29
CA GLY A 188 -9.94 -6.91 12.94
C GLY A 188 -8.85 -5.97 12.46
N ALA A 189 -8.83 -4.72 12.94
CA ALA A 189 -7.89 -3.70 12.48
C ALA A 189 -7.60 -2.60 13.51
N VAL A 190 -6.42 -1.99 13.39
CA VAL A 190 -6.01 -0.78 14.13
C VAL A 190 -5.33 0.20 13.18
N ALA A 191 -5.55 1.49 13.39
CA ALA A 191 -4.72 2.54 12.80
C ALA A 191 -3.33 2.51 13.44
N VAL A 192 -2.30 2.84 12.67
CA VAL A 192 -0.89 2.76 13.09
C VAL A 192 -0.13 4.01 12.65
N ALA A 193 0.67 4.55 13.57
CA ALA A 193 1.74 5.49 13.26
C ALA A 193 3.04 4.87 13.75
N ARG A 194 4.06 4.79 12.89
CA ARG A 194 5.27 4.04 13.19
C ARG A 194 6.53 4.64 12.60
N ASN A 195 7.63 4.20 13.17
CA ASN A 195 8.99 4.35 12.66
C ASN A 195 9.34 5.79 12.26
N PRO A 196 9.44 6.71 13.24
CA PRO A 196 9.96 8.04 12.99
C PRO A 196 11.38 7.94 12.43
N VAL A 197 11.62 8.55 11.27
CA VAL A 197 12.91 8.59 10.59
C VAL A 197 13.16 10.00 10.07
N THR A 198 14.42 10.34 9.78
CA THR A 198 14.71 11.60 9.11
C THR A 198 14.17 11.58 7.67
N ILE A 199 13.74 12.73 7.15
CA ILE A 199 13.23 12.85 5.79
C ILE A 199 14.32 12.48 4.78
N GLY A 200 15.57 12.81 5.05
CA GLY A 200 16.71 12.36 4.23
C GLY A 200 16.83 10.83 4.18
N PHE A 201 16.60 10.14 5.30
CA PHE A 201 16.58 8.67 5.31
C PHE A 201 15.38 8.11 4.53
N ALA A 202 14.18 8.64 4.78
CA ALA A 202 12.96 8.23 4.08
C ALA A 202 13.12 8.43 2.56
N SER A 203 13.61 9.58 2.12
CA SER A 203 13.81 9.89 0.69
C SER A 203 14.81 8.95 0.01
N ARG A 204 15.85 8.49 0.71
CA ARG A 204 16.84 7.55 0.15
C ARG A 204 16.37 6.10 0.08
N ASN A 205 15.46 5.70 0.96
CA ASN A 205 15.06 4.30 1.10
C ASN A 205 13.60 4.02 0.68
N GLY A 206 12.78 5.07 0.53
CA GLY A 206 11.39 5.02 0.07
C GLY A 206 11.25 5.39 -1.41
N ALA A 207 10.03 5.77 -1.79
CA ALA A 207 9.67 6.21 -3.14
C ALA A 207 9.21 7.68 -3.12
N PRO A 208 10.13 8.67 -3.18
CA PRO A 208 9.74 10.07 -3.28
C PRO A 208 8.96 10.32 -4.57
N GLY A 209 7.87 11.09 -4.49
CA GLY A 209 6.95 11.33 -5.60
C GLY A 209 5.86 10.27 -5.79
N ALA A 210 5.77 9.28 -4.90
CA ALA A 210 4.83 8.16 -5.05
C ALA A 210 3.36 8.61 -5.11
N ILE A 211 2.93 9.55 -4.27
CA ILE A 211 1.54 10.00 -4.22
C ILE A 211 1.24 10.84 -5.47
N SER A 212 2.17 11.71 -5.87
CA SER A 212 2.04 12.44 -7.15
C SER A 212 2.01 11.51 -8.36
N HIS A 213 2.74 10.39 -8.33
CA HIS A 213 2.68 9.38 -9.38
C HIS A 213 1.32 8.69 -9.44
N ALA A 214 0.73 8.32 -8.29
CA ALA A 214 -0.63 7.82 -8.21
C ALA A 214 -1.64 8.84 -8.78
N ILE A 215 -1.59 10.10 -8.35
CA ILE A 215 -2.46 11.16 -8.86
C ILE A 215 -2.30 11.32 -10.39
N LYS A 216 -1.06 11.33 -10.90
CA LYS A 216 -0.80 11.44 -12.34
C LYS A 216 -1.40 10.27 -13.12
N LEU A 217 -1.23 9.04 -12.61
CA LEU A 217 -1.77 7.84 -13.22
C LEU A 217 -3.29 7.80 -13.18
N GLY A 218 -3.90 8.18 -12.06
CA GLY A 218 -5.35 8.24 -11.94
C GLY A 218 -5.99 9.28 -12.85
N ARG A 219 -5.36 10.45 -13.04
CA ARG A 219 -5.81 11.42 -14.06
C ARG A 219 -5.75 10.82 -15.47
N ALA A 220 -4.65 10.18 -15.83
CA ALA A 220 -4.52 9.51 -17.12
C ALA A 220 -5.60 8.43 -17.31
N TYR A 221 -5.91 7.67 -16.26
CA TYR A 221 -6.99 6.68 -16.25
C TYR A 221 -8.37 7.31 -16.45
N LEU A 222 -8.69 8.38 -15.70
CA LEU A 222 -9.98 9.07 -15.79
C LEU A 222 -10.19 9.71 -17.17
N ASP A 223 -9.13 10.22 -17.79
CA ASP A 223 -9.19 10.91 -19.09
C ASP A 223 -9.18 9.94 -20.29
N GLY A 224 -8.40 8.84 -20.21
CA GLY A 224 -8.09 8.00 -21.36
C GLY A 224 -8.12 6.50 -21.12
N GLY A 225 -8.61 6.05 -19.96
CA GLY A 225 -8.80 4.64 -19.63
C GLY A 225 -7.51 3.81 -19.67
N LEU A 226 -7.66 2.54 -20.05
CA LEU A 226 -6.58 1.56 -20.02
C LEU A 226 -5.44 1.87 -21.01
N ASP A 227 -5.73 2.51 -22.13
CA ASP A 227 -4.72 2.86 -23.13
C ASP A 227 -3.77 3.96 -22.61
N ALA A 228 -4.32 4.95 -21.92
CA ALA A 228 -3.53 6.00 -21.27
C ALA A 228 -2.71 5.44 -20.11
N VAL A 229 -3.28 4.54 -19.31
CA VAL A 229 -2.58 3.81 -18.24
C VAL A 229 -1.42 2.99 -18.79
N SER A 230 -1.67 2.18 -19.82
CA SER A 230 -0.66 1.33 -20.47
C SER A 230 0.48 2.19 -21.03
N SER A 231 0.15 3.30 -21.70
CA SER A 231 1.14 4.22 -22.25
C SER A 231 1.99 4.88 -21.16
N LEU A 232 1.37 5.35 -20.06
CA LEU A 232 2.06 6.03 -18.97
C LEU A 232 3.01 5.10 -18.20
N LEU A 233 2.58 3.86 -17.99
CA LEU A 233 3.37 2.82 -17.30
C LEU A 233 4.29 2.04 -18.24
N LYS A 234 4.35 2.36 -19.53
CA LYS A 234 5.06 1.54 -20.55
C LYS A 234 4.67 0.06 -20.46
N GLY A 235 3.40 -0.19 -20.12
CA GLY A 235 2.80 -1.50 -19.96
C GLY A 235 1.96 -1.89 -21.17
N SER A 236 1.33 -3.05 -21.07
CA SER A 236 0.40 -3.56 -22.09
C SER A 236 -0.67 -4.43 -21.48
N ILE A 237 -1.83 -4.49 -22.13
CA ILE A 237 -2.84 -5.51 -21.84
C ILE A 237 -2.35 -6.83 -22.42
N VAL A 238 -2.03 -7.77 -21.54
CA VAL A 238 -1.37 -9.03 -21.88
C VAL A 238 -2.34 -10.20 -21.96
N ALA A 239 -3.50 -10.10 -21.31
CA ALA A 239 -4.54 -11.11 -21.35
C ALA A 239 -5.93 -10.49 -21.21
N GLU A 240 -6.92 -11.17 -21.77
CA GLU A 240 -8.35 -10.90 -21.59
C GLU A 240 -9.07 -12.25 -21.62
N GLY A 241 -9.95 -12.50 -20.66
CA GLY A 241 -10.64 -13.78 -20.56
C GLY A 241 -11.69 -13.81 -19.46
N VAL A 242 -12.46 -14.90 -19.43
CA VAL A 242 -13.42 -15.17 -18.36
C VAL A 242 -12.71 -15.91 -17.24
N VAL A 243 -12.95 -15.51 -15.99
CA VAL A 243 -12.40 -16.18 -14.82
C VAL A 243 -13.06 -17.56 -14.64
N THR A 244 -12.28 -18.61 -14.85
CA THR A 244 -12.73 -20.01 -14.67
C THR A 244 -12.20 -20.66 -13.40
N GLU A 245 -11.22 -20.03 -12.76
CA GLU A 245 -10.62 -20.50 -11.53
C GLU A 245 -10.37 -19.34 -10.59
N TYR A 246 -10.85 -19.47 -9.35
CA TYR A 246 -10.51 -18.58 -8.25
C TYR A 246 -10.34 -19.43 -7.01
N ARG A 247 -9.11 -19.52 -6.49
CA ARG A 247 -8.80 -20.10 -5.18
C ARG A 247 -8.10 -19.05 -4.36
N CYS A 248 -8.55 -18.86 -3.12
CA CYS A 248 -7.96 -17.90 -2.20
C CYS A 248 -8.17 -18.41 -0.77
N GLU A 249 -7.08 -18.55 -0.02
CA GLU A 249 -7.08 -19.00 1.36
C GLU A 249 -6.27 -18.04 2.22
N GLN A 250 -6.72 -17.82 3.46
CA GLN A 250 -5.98 -17.01 4.42
C GLN A 250 -4.84 -17.83 5.04
N VAL A 251 -3.59 -17.47 4.72
CA VAL A 251 -2.37 -18.08 5.27
C VAL A 251 -1.59 -17.01 6.02
N ALA A 252 -1.43 -17.18 7.34
CA ALA A 252 -0.75 -16.22 8.22
C ALA A 252 -1.26 -14.76 8.12
N GLY A 253 -2.54 -14.58 7.79
CA GLY A 253 -3.19 -13.27 7.62
C GLY A 253 -2.90 -12.60 6.28
N LEU A 254 -2.52 -13.38 5.27
CA LEU A 254 -2.41 -12.98 3.87
C LEU A 254 -3.34 -13.85 3.03
N ASP A 255 -3.92 -13.28 1.99
CA ASP A 255 -4.74 -14.00 1.02
C ASP A 255 -3.82 -14.64 -0.02
N VAL A 256 -3.65 -15.96 0.03
CA VAL A 256 -2.80 -16.71 -0.90
C VAL A 256 -3.67 -17.50 -1.87
N GLY A 257 -3.39 -17.39 -3.16
CA GLY A 257 -4.32 -17.92 -4.14
C GLY A 257 -3.85 -17.88 -5.59
N VAL A 258 -4.81 -18.14 -6.48
CA VAL A 258 -4.63 -18.07 -7.93
C VAL A 258 -5.94 -17.70 -8.62
N VAL A 259 -5.82 -16.87 -9.65
CA VAL A 259 -6.89 -16.59 -10.62
C VAL A 259 -6.51 -17.20 -11.97
N GLY A 260 -7.38 -18.02 -12.55
CA GLY A 260 -7.19 -18.61 -13.88
C GLY A 260 -8.22 -18.10 -14.87
N LEU A 261 -7.77 -17.80 -16.10
CA LEU A 261 -8.59 -17.29 -17.19
C LEU A 261 -8.78 -18.31 -18.30
N ASP A 262 -10.01 -18.37 -18.83
CA ASP A 262 -10.31 -18.97 -20.12
C ASP A 262 -9.97 -17.98 -21.24
N ASP A 263 -8.69 -17.97 -21.60
CA ASP A 263 -8.15 -17.30 -22.76
C ASP A 263 -7.32 -18.28 -23.61
N SER A 264 -6.92 -17.86 -24.82
CA SER A 264 -6.14 -18.70 -25.74
C SER A 264 -4.78 -19.15 -25.18
N GLN A 265 -4.31 -18.55 -24.08
CA GLN A 265 -2.99 -18.77 -23.51
C GLN A 265 -3.05 -19.38 -22.10
N LYS A 266 -4.23 -19.78 -21.62
CA LYS A 266 -4.46 -20.34 -20.28
C LYS A 266 -3.77 -19.50 -19.20
N THR A 267 -4.10 -18.20 -19.17
CA THR A 267 -3.46 -17.25 -18.25
C THR A 267 -3.78 -17.58 -16.80
N SER A 268 -2.75 -17.62 -15.95
CA SER A 268 -2.82 -17.86 -14.51
C SER A 268 -2.13 -16.72 -13.74
N LEU A 269 -2.73 -16.29 -12.64
CA LEU A 269 -2.30 -15.18 -11.79
C LEU A 269 -2.18 -15.62 -10.32
N PRO A 270 -1.10 -16.31 -9.93
CA PRO A 270 -0.78 -16.54 -8.52
C PRO A 270 -0.68 -15.22 -7.73
N LEU A 271 -1.23 -15.20 -6.51
CA LEU A 271 -1.36 -14.00 -5.70
C LEU A 271 -1.05 -14.24 -4.22
N ILE A 272 -0.54 -13.20 -3.57
CA ILE A 272 -0.46 -13.03 -2.11
C ILE A 272 -0.95 -11.61 -1.83
N ASN A 273 -2.23 -11.43 -1.54
CA ASN A 273 -2.96 -10.15 -1.61
C ASN A 273 -2.86 -9.48 -3.00
N GLU A 274 -1.67 -9.08 -3.42
CA GLU A 274 -1.35 -8.60 -4.76
C GLU A 274 -1.02 -9.77 -5.70
N TYR A 275 -1.15 -9.55 -7.01
CA TYR A 275 -0.71 -10.52 -8.02
C TYR A 275 0.82 -10.63 -8.02
N MET A 276 1.32 -11.83 -7.72
CA MET A 276 2.75 -12.11 -7.61
C MET A 276 3.33 -12.59 -8.93
N LEU A 277 2.55 -13.34 -9.72
CA LEU A 277 3.01 -13.95 -10.95
C LEU A 277 1.98 -13.77 -12.06
N LEU A 278 2.48 -13.71 -13.29
CA LEU A 278 1.69 -13.83 -14.52
C LEU A 278 2.27 -14.97 -15.32
N GLU A 279 1.45 -16.00 -15.55
CA GLU A 279 1.85 -17.20 -16.26
C GLU A 279 0.92 -17.45 -17.44
N ARG A 280 1.50 -17.87 -18.56
CA ARG A 280 0.76 -18.17 -19.79
C ARG A 280 1.32 -19.45 -20.39
N ASN A 281 0.44 -20.40 -20.70
CA ASN A 281 0.80 -21.72 -21.24
C ASN A 281 1.91 -22.40 -20.44
N GLY A 282 1.85 -22.30 -19.10
CA GLY A 282 2.84 -22.87 -18.18
C GLY A 282 4.21 -22.17 -18.19
N ARG A 283 4.31 -20.97 -18.77
CA ARG A 283 5.53 -20.15 -18.78
C ARG A 283 5.31 -18.85 -18.02
N ARG A 284 6.26 -18.50 -17.16
CA ARG A 284 6.28 -17.20 -16.47
C ARG A 284 6.54 -16.07 -17.46
N VAL A 285 5.64 -15.10 -17.48
CA VAL A 285 5.71 -13.88 -18.29
C VAL A 285 6.17 -12.70 -17.45
N ALA A 286 5.68 -12.60 -16.22
CA ALA A 286 6.08 -11.56 -15.27
C ALA A 286 6.08 -12.09 -13.83
N ALA A 287 6.85 -11.42 -12.97
CA ALA A 287 6.92 -11.67 -11.54
C ALA A 287 6.98 -10.34 -10.79
N PHE A 288 6.43 -10.32 -9.58
CA PHE A 288 6.64 -9.22 -8.63
C PHE A 288 8.15 -8.94 -8.51
N PRO A 289 8.59 -7.67 -8.63
CA PRO A 289 7.83 -6.45 -8.40
C PRO A 289 7.22 -5.79 -9.66
N ASP A 290 7.22 -6.46 -10.82
CA ASP A 290 6.45 -5.99 -11.99
C ASP A 290 4.99 -5.80 -11.62
N LEU A 291 4.36 -4.74 -12.13
CA LEU A 291 2.95 -4.48 -11.87
C LEU A 291 2.11 -5.43 -12.72
N ILE A 292 1.32 -6.24 -12.05
CA ILE A 292 0.26 -7.05 -12.63
C ILE A 292 -1.02 -6.55 -11.98
N THR A 293 -1.95 -6.03 -12.78
CA THR A 293 -3.23 -5.54 -12.27
C THR A 293 -4.36 -5.96 -13.18
N THR A 294 -5.53 -6.19 -12.60
CA THR A 294 -6.71 -6.64 -13.31
C THR A 294 -7.72 -5.51 -13.43
N PHE A 295 -8.48 -5.54 -14.51
CA PHE A 295 -9.56 -4.63 -14.80
C PHE A 295 -10.81 -5.39 -15.21
N SER A 296 -11.97 -4.89 -14.85
CA SER A 296 -13.25 -5.39 -15.36
C SER A 296 -13.41 -5.12 -16.87
N GLU A 297 -14.44 -5.72 -17.46
CA GLU A 297 -14.84 -5.48 -18.85
C GLU A 297 -15.11 -3.98 -19.15
N ASP A 298 -15.68 -3.24 -18.20
CA ASP A 298 -15.88 -1.78 -18.30
C ASP A 298 -14.63 -0.94 -17.96
N GLY A 299 -13.53 -1.59 -17.59
CA GLY A 299 -12.21 -0.96 -17.44
C GLY A 299 -11.95 -0.38 -16.07
N LYS A 300 -12.65 -0.83 -15.03
CA LYS A 300 -12.36 -0.44 -13.64
C LYS A 300 -11.30 -1.36 -13.05
N PRO A 301 -10.29 -0.84 -12.33
CA PRO A 301 -9.37 -1.66 -11.56
C PRO A 301 -10.14 -2.59 -10.61
N VAL A 302 -9.78 -3.87 -10.60
CA VAL A 302 -10.41 -4.88 -9.73
C VAL A 302 -9.35 -5.42 -8.76
N PRO A 303 -9.53 -5.27 -7.45
CA PRO A 303 -8.64 -5.90 -6.48
C PRO A 303 -8.83 -7.41 -6.50
N SER A 304 -7.78 -8.17 -6.19
CA SER A 304 -7.78 -9.64 -6.24
C SER A 304 -8.92 -10.24 -5.42
N ALA A 305 -9.16 -9.70 -4.22
CA ALA A 305 -10.22 -10.10 -3.30
C ALA A 305 -11.65 -9.90 -3.85
N ARG A 306 -11.83 -9.11 -4.91
CA ARG A 306 -13.14 -8.87 -5.56
C ARG A 306 -13.34 -9.63 -6.87
N VAL A 307 -12.34 -10.36 -7.35
CA VAL A 307 -12.52 -11.24 -8.52
C VAL A 307 -13.47 -12.39 -8.19
N ARG A 308 -14.38 -12.72 -9.12
CA ARG A 308 -15.34 -13.83 -9.00
C ARG A 308 -15.28 -14.73 -10.23
N LEU A 309 -15.69 -15.99 -10.05
CA LEU A 309 -15.90 -16.92 -11.17
C LEU A 309 -16.95 -16.34 -12.13
N GLY A 310 -16.66 -16.38 -13.42
CA GLY A 310 -17.53 -15.85 -14.46
C GLY A 310 -17.27 -14.38 -14.82
N ASP A 311 -16.47 -13.65 -14.04
CA ASP A 311 -16.09 -12.28 -14.40
C ASP A 311 -15.26 -12.28 -15.69
N ARG A 312 -15.53 -11.34 -16.59
CA ARG A 312 -14.63 -11.03 -17.69
C ARG A 312 -13.65 -9.97 -17.24
N ILE A 313 -12.35 -10.28 -17.28
CA ILE A 313 -11.30 -9.35 -16.86
C ILE A 313 -10.22 -9.19 -17.93
N ARG A 314 -9.54 -8.04 -17.86
CA ARG A 314 -8.32 -7.73 -18.61
C ARG A 314 -7.15 -7.64 -17.64
N VAL A 315 -5.98 -8.07 -18.08
CA VAL A 315 -4.75 -8.06 -17.29
C VAL A 315 -3.75 -7.10 -17.91
N LEU A 316 -3.34 -6.09 -17.15
CA LEU A 316 -2.24 -5.21 -17.50
C LEU A 316 -0.96 -5.73 -16.86
N HIS A 317 0.12 -5.75 -17.64
CA HIS A 317 1.48 -5.89 -17.15
C HIS A 317 2.26 -4.60 -17.42
N ALA A 318 2.99 -4.11 -16.42
CA ALA A 318 3.99 -3.05 -16.58
C ALA A 318 5.30 -3.44 -15.88
N PRO A 319 6.46 -3.19 -16.50
CA PRO A 319 7.74 -3.61 -15.94
C PRO A 319 8.10 -2.79 -14.70
N ALA A 320 8.77 -3.42 -13.73
CA ALA A 320 9.25 -2.78 -12.51
C ALA A 320 10.08 -1.50 -12.77
N SER A 321 10.80 -1.45 -13.89
CA SER A 321 11.61 -0.28 -14.32
C SER A 321 10.80 0.96 -14.72
N SER A 322 9.48 0.81 -14.89
CA SER A 322 8.55 1.92 -15.15
C SER A 322 7.92 2.49 -13.87
N LEU A 323 8.10 1.82 -12.73
CA LEU A 323 7.46 2.13 -11.47
C LEU A 323 8.41 2.89 -10.53
N LEU A 324 7.84 3.65 -9.59
CA LEU A 324 8.61 4.26 -8.50
C LEU A 324 8.81 3.27 -7.35
N LEU A 325 9.70 2.30 -7.54
CA LEU A 325 9.98 1.29 -6.51
C LEU A 325 11.04 1.75 -5.52
N SER A 326 10.86 1.39 -4.26
CA SER A 326 11.81 1.70 -3.20
C SER A 326 12.87 0.60 -3.07
N ARG A 327 13.89 0.86 -2.24
CA ARG A 327 15.02 -0.06 -2.03
C ARG A 327 14.58 -1.45 -1.58
N THR A 328 13.49 -1.56 -0.82
CA THR A 328 13.01 -2.84 -0.28
C THR A 328 12.53 -3.80 -1.37
N MET A 329 12.14 -3.32 -2.55
CA MET A 329 11.76 -4.20 -3.67
C MET A 329 12.93 -4.97 -4.25
N PHE A 330 14.15 -4.55 -3.94
CA PHE A 330 15.38 -5.14 -4.46
C PHE A 330 16.17 -5.85 -3.36
N MET A 331 15.53 -6.17 -2.23
CA MET A 331 16.12 -6.92 -1.11
C MET A 331 15.69 -8.40 -1.19
N PRO A 332 16.56 -9.33 -1.62
CA PRO A 332 16.17 -10.73 -1.89
C PRO A 332 15.58 -11.46 -0.68
N GLU A 333 16.06 -11.16 0.53
CA GLU A 333 15.58 -11.79 1.75
C GLU A 333 14.11 -11.51 2.06
N LEU A 334 13.52 -10.45 1.49
CA LEU A 334 12.10 -10.14 1.67
C LEU A 334 11.19 -11.01 0.81
N TYR A 335 11.74 -11.69 -0.19
CA TYR A 335 10.98 -12.57 -1.10
C TYR A 335 10.82 -13.98 -0.55
N ALA A 336 11.79 -14.49 0.22
CA ALA A 336 11.79 -15.87 0.69
C ALA A 336 10.49 -16.31 1.41
N PRO A 337 9.87 -15.50 2.29
CA PRO A 337 8.59 -15.86 2.91
C PRO A 337 7.42 -15.92 1.91
N LEU A 338 7.46 -15.09 0.87
CA LEU A 338 6.44 -15.04 -0.18
C LEU A 338 6.57 -16.26 -1.11
N GLU A 339 7.79 -16.61 -1.49
CA GLU A 339 8.10 -17.80 -2.28
C GLU A 339 7.71 -19.08 -1.55
N ALA A 340 7.99 -19.14 -0.24
CA ALA A 340 7.54 -20.24 0.60
C ALA A 340 6.00 -20.34 0.66
N SER A 341 5.31 -19.20 0.63
CA SER A 341 3.84 -19.15 0.65
C SER A 341 3.22 -19.57 -0.69
N LEU A 342 3.83 -19.21 -1.83
CA LEU A 342 3.42 -19.68 -3.15
C LEU A 342 3.85 -21.12 -3.46
N GLY A 343 4.88 -21.62 -2.77
CA GLY A 343 5.49 -22.92 -3.04
C GLY A 343 6.49 -22.92 -4.20
N GLU A 344 6.91 -21.74 -4.68
CA GLU A 344 7.89 -21.62 -5.77
C GLU A 344 8.69 -20.31 -5.73
N PRO A 345 9.95 -20.33 -6.22
CA PRO A 345 10.76 -19.14 -6.32
C PRO A 345 10.34 -18.26 -7.51
N PHE A 346 10.35 -16.94 -7.30
CA PHE A 346 10.04 -15.95 -8.33
C PHE A 346 10.91 -14.69 -8.27
N HIS A 347 11.73 -14.49 -7.24
CA HIS A 347 12.72 -13.41 -7.26
C HIS A 347 13.82 -13.75 -8.26
N PHE A 348 14.20 -12.76 -9.09
CA PHE A 348 15.35 -12.92 -9.95
C PHE A 348 16.62 -12.93 -9.08
N GLN A 349 17.30 -14.07 -9.01
CA GLN A 349 18.72 -14.08 -8.68
C GLN A 349 19.42 -13.33 -9.81
N THR A 350 19.79 -12.07 -9.57
CA THR A 350 20.72 -11.36 -10.45
C THR A 350 21.94 -12.24 -10.66
N ARG A 351 22.13 -12.70 -11.90
CA ARG A 351 23.42 -13.19 -12.39
C ARG A 351 24.39 -12.02 -12.47
#